data_AF-A0A0S7ERF7-F1
#
_entry.id   AF-A0A0S7ERF7-F1
#
_cell.length_a   1.000
_cell.length_b   1.000
_cell.length_c   1.000
_cell.angle_alpha   90.00
_cell.angle_beta   90.00
_cell.angle_gamma   90.00
#
_symmetry.space_group_name_H-M   'P 1'
#
loop_
_entity.id
_entity.type
_entity.pdbx_description
1 polymer ?
#
loop_
_entity_poly.entity_id
_entity_poly.type
_entity_poly.pdbx_seq_one_letter_code
_entity_poly.pdbx_strand_id
1 'polypeptide(L)'
;LLFELGFFLDPLLEAKDEKKKGKYPYEMREYLDERTRVFGLPKSPLLHFTTAERQELNGALSFIALNHFTTRLVSPNPHKQDILQKKPAPEHDCVTFSDPTWPSSSLGQALVPWGLRKMLKWVNQRYGRTLPIIVTASGIDDQASVEDNLRQHYLRSYIQEALKAYHLDGVNLHGFYMWKLQDRHAPLFGFF
;
A
#
# COMPACT_ATOMS: atom_id res chain seq x y z
N LEU A 1 -5.93 2.07 -2.45
CA LEU A 1 -4.78 1.37 -3.11
C LEU A 1 -4.32 2.02 -4.43
N LEU A 2 -5.21 2.58 -5.26
CA LEU A 2 -4.79 3.24 -6.51
C LEU A 2 -3.89 4.46 -6.26
N PHE A 3 -4.25 5.29 -5.29
CA PHE A 3 -3.50 6.49 -4.94
C PHE A 3 -2.25 6.21 -4.09
N GLU A 4 -2.10 4.98 -3.58
CA GLU A 4 -0.99 4.58 -2.71
C GLU A 4 0.01 3.67 -3.45
N LEU A 5 -0.44 2.54 -4.00
CA LEU A 5 0.42 1.60 -4.73
C LEU A 5 0.39 1.88 -6.23
N GLY A 6 -0.80 2.13 -6.79
CA GLY A 6 -0.98 2.41 -8.21
C GLY A 6 -0.19 3.65 -8.67
N PHE A 7 -0.12 4.67 -7.83
CA PHE A 7 0.63 5.90 -8.11
C PHE A 7 2.10 5.66 -8.49
N PHE A 8 2.75 4.69 -7.85
CA PHE A 8 4.15 4.36 -8.10
C PHE A 8 4.32 3.20 -9.08
N LEU A 9 3.45 2.20 -9.01
CA LEU A 9 3.60 0.96 -9.78
C LEU A 9 2.98 1.05 -11.17
N ASP A 10 1.88 1.76 -11.38
CA ASP A 10 1.20 1.80 -12.69
C ASP A 10 2.05 2.37 -13.84
N PRO A 11 2.93 3.37 -13.61
CA PRO A 11 3.82 3.83 -14.66
C PRO A 11 4.92 2.83 -15.04
N LEU A 12 5.29 1.94 -14.12
CA LEU A 12 6.39 0.98 -14.28
C LEU A 12 5.88 -0.41 -14.70
N LEU A 13 4.71 -0.79 -14.20
CA LEU A 13 4.09 -2.09 -14.36
C LEU A 13 2.76 -1.91 -15.07
N GLU A 14 2.69 -2.37 -16.31
CA GLU A 14 1.48 -2.27 -17.10
C GLU A 14 0.35 -3.05 -16.40
N ALA A 15 -0.75 -2.35 -16.08
CA ALA A 15 -1.98 -3.04 -15.71
C ALA A 15 -2.43 -3.91 -16.89
N LYS A 16 -2.99 -5.10 -16.63
CA LYS A 16 -3.40 -6.09 -17.66
C LYS A 16 -4.28 -5.59 -18.82
N ASP A 17 -4.84 -4.39 -18.72
CA ASP A 17 -5.65 -3.79 -19.77
C ASP A 17 -4.75 -3.16 -20.85
N GLU A 18 -4.64 -3.80 -22.01
CA GLU A 18 -3.82 -3.33 -23.13
C GLU A 18 -4.17 -1.91 -23.60
N LYS A 19 -5.41 -1.44 -23.36
CA LYS A 19 -5.82 -0.07 -23.69
C LYS A 19 -5.33 0.98 -22.68
N LYS A 20 -4.74 0.55 -21.55
CA LYS A 20 -4.25 1.39 -20.44
C LYS A 20 -2.73 1.35 -20.24
N LYS A 21 -1.97 0.79 -21.20
CA LYS A 21 -0.51 0.67 -21.11
C LYS A 21 0.18 2.01 -20.86
N GLY A 22 1.02 2.05 -19.82
CA GLY A 22 1.85 3.21 -19.45
C GLY A 22 1.07 4.49 -19.12
N LYS A 23 -0.17 4.36 -18.66
CA LYS A 23 -1.01 5.49 -18.25
C LYS A 23 -1.64 5.21 -16.90
N TYR A 24 -1.68 6.24 -16.06
CA TYR A 24 -2.47 6.20 -14.83
C TYR A 24 -3.95 5.90 -15.11
N PRO A 25 -4.65 5.23 -14.17
CA PRO A 25 -6.09 5.00 -14.24
C PRO A 25 -6.85 6.28 -14.56
N TYR A 26 -7.98 6.14 -15.27
CA TYR A 26 -8.81 7.27 -15.64
C TYR A 26 -9.28 8.04 -14.40
N GLU A 27 -9.73 7.29 -13.39
CA GLU A 27 -10.23 7.80 -12.12
C GLU A 27 -9.19 8.65 -11.39
N MET A 28 -7.91 8.25 -11.46
CA MET A 28 -6.81 8.98 -10.84
C MET A 28 -6.46 10.25 -11.61
N ARG A 29 -6.45 10.18 -12.95
CA ARG A 29 -6.17 11.32 -13.82
C ARG A 29 -7.23 12.40 -13.68
N GLU A 30 -8.49 12.04 -13.83
CA GLU A 30 -9.62 12.96 -13.69
C GLU A 30 -9.60 13.68 -12.34
N TYR A 31 -9.40 12.95 -11.25
CA TYR A 31 -9.39 13.53 -9.92
C TYR A 31 -8.22 14.52 -9.72
N LEU A 32 -7.01 14.16 -10.14
CA LEU A 32 -5.82 15.00 -9.94
C LEU A 32 -5.79 16.19 -10.91
N ASP A 33 -6.33 16.05 -12.12
CA ASP A 33 -6.45 17.14 -13.08
C ASP A 33 -7.51 18.15 -12.62
N GLU A 34 -8.65 17.68 -12.09
CA GLU A 34 -9.66 18.55 -11.48
C GLU A 34 -9.08 19.31 -10.28
N ARG A 35 -8.34 18.62 -9.41
CA ARG A 35 -7.66 19.23 -8.25
C ARG A 35 -6.64 20.29 -8.68
N THR A 36 -5.83 19.99 -9.70
CA THR A 36 -4.84 20.93 -10.25
C THR A 36 -5.52 22.21 -10.72
N ARG A 37 -6.65 22.09 -11.43
CA ARG A 37 -7.48 23.21 -11.89
C ARG A 37 -8.07 24.02 -10.72
N VAL A 38 -8.63 23.36 -9.72
CA VAL A 38 -9.31 24.00 -8.58
C VAL A 38 -8.32 24.76 -7.68
N PHE A 39 -7.15 24.18 -7.42
CA PHE A 39 -6.14 24.78 -6.54
C PHE A 39 -5.12 25.67 -7.27
N GLY A 40 -5.23 25.81 -8.59
CA GLY A 40 -4.32 26.62 -9.40
C GLY A 40 -2.87 26.12 -9.35
N LEU A 41 -2.68 24.80 -9.25
CA LEU A 41 -1.34 24.21 -9.23
C LEU A 41 -0.69 24.37 -10.61
N PRO A 42 0.61 24.71 -10.68
CA PRO A 42 1.29 25.00 -11.94
C PRO A 42 1.47 23.77 -12.83
N LYS A 43 1.46 22.56 -12.25
CA LYS A 43 1.60 21.27 -12.95
C LYS A 43 0.80 20.18 -12.24
N SER A 44 0.40 19.16 -13.02
CA SER A 44 -0.21 17.94 -12.48
C SER A 44 0.82 17.20 -11.59
N PRO A 45 0.39 16.62 -10.45
CA PRO A 45 1.26 15.80 -9.61
C PRO A 45 1.58 14.42 -10.21
N LEU A 46 0.93 14.06 -11.33
CA LEU A 46 1.17 12.80 -12.02
C LEU A 46 2.53 12.80 -12.72
N LEU A 47 3.27 11.71 -12.59
CA LEU A 47 4.51 11.50 -13.32
C LEU A 47 4.23 11.20 -14.80
N HIS A 48 4.86 11.96 -15.68
CA HIS A 48 4.79 11.73 -17.12
C HIS A 48 6.14 11.25 -17.62
N PHE A 49 6.20 9.98 -18.00
CA PHE A 49 7.36 9.41 -18.68
C PHE A 49 7.26 9.65 -20.19
N THR A 50 8.34 10.19 -20.76
CA THR A 50 8.58 10.24 -22.20
C THR A 50 8.67 8.83 -22.79
N THR A 51 8.56 8.70 -24.11
CA THR A 51 8.68 7.40 -24.78
C THR A 51 10.04 6.74 -24.51
N ALA A 52 11.12 7.53 -24.48
CA ALA A 52 12.47 7.04 -24.20
C ALA A 52 12.59 6.48 -22.76
N GLU A 53 12.11 7.22 -21.75
CA GLU A 53 12.13 6.75 -20.35
C GLU A 53 11.27 5.50 -20.15
N ARG A 54 10.12 5.41 -20.82
CA ARG A 54 9.29 4.19 -20.78
C ARG A 54 10.03 2.99 -21.36
N GLN A 55 10.75 3.19 -22.45
CA GLN A 55 11.52 2.13 -23.09
C GLN A 55 12.69 1.69 -22.20
N GLU A 56 13.33 2.61 -21.50
CA GLU A 56 14.39 2.32 -20.53
C GLU A 56 13.86 1.55 -19.30
N LEU A 57 12.67 1.90 -18.81
CA LEU A 57 12.05 1.26 -17.64
C LEU A 57 11.39 -0.08 -17.96
N ASN A 58 11.16 -0.38 -19.24
CA ASN A 58 10.52 -1.63 -19.65
C ASN A 58 11.41 -2.83 -19.28
N GLY A 59 10.91 -3.70 -18.39
CA GLY A 59 11.66 -4.85 -17.89
C GLY A 59 12.70 -4.51 -16.82
N ALA A 60 12.74 -3.28 -16.31
CA ALA A 60 13.69 -2.88 -15.26
C ALA A 60 13.37 -3.50 -13.88
N LEU A 61 12.14 -3.99 -13.68
CA LEU A 61 11.70 -4.59 -12.42
C LEU A 61 11.80 -6.10 -12.46
N SER A 62 12.55 -6.66 -11.51
CA SER A 62 12.66 -8.11 -11.31
C SER A 62 11.67 -8.67 -10.27
N PHE A 63 11.11 -7.81 -9.41
CA PHE A 63 10.13 -8.17 -8.39
C PHE A 63 9.40 -6.92 -7.87
N ILE A 64 8.28 -7.13 -7.14
CA ILE A 64 7.53 -6.08 -6.45
C ILE A 64 7.83 -6.16 -4.95
N ALA A 65 8.43 -5.11 -4.39
CA ALA A 65 8.66 -4.97 -2.96
C ALA A 65 7.49 -4.25 -2.29
N LEU A 66 6.90 -4.84 -1.24
CA LEU A 66 5.77 -4.27 -0.53
C LEU A 66 6.05 -4.20 0.98
N ASN A 67 5.71 -3.05 1.57
CA ASN A 67 5.66 -2.89 3.01
C ASN A 67 4.19 -2.89 3.46
N HIS A 68 3.86 -3.66 4.50
CA HIS A 68 2.50 -3.74 5.01
C HIS A 68 2.49 -3.95 6.53
N PHE A 69 1.83 -3.04 7.23
CA PHE A 69 1.77 -3.04 8.69
C PHE A 69 0.33 -3.17 9.20
N THR A 70 -0.60 -2.43 8.60
CA THR A 70 -2.00 -2.38 9.02
C THR A 70 -2.93 -2.13 7.84
N THR A 71 -4.23 -2.13 8.09
CA THR A 71 -5.26 -1.76 7.12
C THR A 71 -6.23 -0.79 7.80
N ARG A 72 -6.68 0.22 7.06
CA ARG A 72 -7.68 1.18 7.53
C ARG A 72 -8.94 1.05 6.68
N LEU A 73 -10.08 1.38 7.28
CA LEU A 73 -11.31 1.61 6.56
C LEU A 73 -11.25 2.97 5.86
N VAL A 74 -11.99 3.11 4.78
CA VAL A 74 -12.09 4.34 4.01
C VAL A 74 -13.55 4.72 3.80
N SER A 75 -13.85 6.00 3.89
CA SER A 75 -15.12 6.58 3.48
C SER A 75 -14.87 7.77 2.57
N PRO A 76 -15.81 8.08 1.65
CA PRO A 76 -15.79 9.33 0.89
C PRO A 76 -15.72 10.50 1.87
N ASN A 77 -14.89 11.50 1.55
CA ASN A 77 -14.80 12.70 2.37
C ASN A 77 -16.13 13.48 2.33
N PRO A 78 -16.81 13.67 3.48
CA PRO A 78 -18.07 14.41 3.53
C PRO A 78 -17.86 15.91 3.29
N HIS A 79 -16.63 16.43 3.46
CA HIS A 79 -16.30 17.84 3.32
C HIS A 79 -15.76 18.18 1.94
N LYS A 80 -16.59 18.03 0.89
CA LYS A 80 -16.31 18.65 -0.42
C LYS A 80 -16.22 20.19 -0.36
N GLN A 81 -16.70 20.80 0.74
CA GLN A 81 -16.72 22.25 0.96
C GLN A 81 -15.41 22.84 1.52
N ASP A 82 -14.44 22.03 1.95
CA ASP A 82 -13.16 22.53 2.50
C ASP A 82 -12.17 22.98 1.40
N ILE A 83 -12.55 22.79 0.13
CA ILE A 83 -11.91 23.38 -1.06
C ILE A 83 -11.83 24.92 -0.93
N LEU A 84 -12.79 25.55 -0.25
CA LEU A 84 -12.82 26.99 0.00
C LEU A 84 -11.78 27.46 1.04
N GLN A 85 -11.28 26.58 1.91
CA GLN A 85 -10.35 26.93 2.99
C GLN A 85 -8.87 26.68 2.65
N LYS A 86 -8.54 26.25 1.43
CA LYS A 86 -7.16 25.93 0.99
C LYS A 86 -6.40 24.99 1.93
N LYS A 87 -7.08 24.17 2.74
CA LYS A 87 -6.42 23.07 3.43
C LYS A 87 -6.07 21.99 2.41
N PRO A 88 -4.86 21.39 2.46
CA PRO A 88 -4.55 20.29 1.58
C PRO A 88 -5.51 19.14 1.88
N ALA A 89 -6.49 18.91 1.00
CA ALA A 89 -7.33 17.73 1.06
C ALA A 89 -6.44 16.48 0.96
N PRO A 90 -6.80 15.34 1.59
CA PRO A 90 -6.11 14.08 1.35
C PRO A 90 -5.98 13.84 -0.16
N GLU A 91 -4.86 13.28 -0.62
CA GLU A 91 -4.55 13.11 -2.06
C GLU A 91 -5.57 12.26 -2.84
N HIS A 92 -6.55 11.66 -2.14
CA HIS A 92 -7.50 10.69 -2.66
C HIS A 92 -8.96 10.93 -2.18
N ASP A 93 -9.32 12.14 -1.73
CA ASP A 93 -10.68 12.55 -1.24
C ASP A 93 -11.41 11.55 -0.33
N CYS A 94 -10.64 10.83 0.47
CA CYS A 94 -11.16 9.82 1.38
C CYS A 94 -10.65 10.10 2.78
N VAL A 95 -11.50 9.83 3.76
CA VAL A 95 -11.11 9.81 5.16
C VAL A 95 -10.77 8.37 5.52
N THR A 96 -9.64 8.19 6.19
CA THR A 96 -9.23 6.88 6.72
C THR A 96 -9.59 6.80 8.20
N PHE A 97 -10.05 5.63 8.64
CA PHE A 97 -10.36 5.38 10.04
C PHE A 97 -10.10 3.92 10.39
N SER A 98 -10.04 3.62 11.68
CA SER A 98 -10.00 2.25 12.17
C SER A 98 -11.35 1.85 12.75
N ASP A 99 -11.67 0.58 12.61
CA ASP A 99 -12.75 -0.03 13.36
C ASP A 99 -12.30 -0.13 14.84
N PRO A 100 -13.07 0.44 15.79
CA PRO A 100 -12.71 0.40 17.21
C PRO A 100 -12.82 -1.01 17.81
N THR A 101 -13.44 -1.96 17.11
CA THR A 101 -13.52 -3.37 17.54
C THR A 101 -12.27 -4.18 17.19
N TRP A 102 -11.39 -3.67 16.33
CA TRP A 102 -10.18 -4.38 15.95
C TRP A 102 -9.13 -4.32 17.06
N PRO A 103 -8.46 -5.45 17.38
CA PRO A 103 -7.31 -5.42 18.27
C PRO A 103 -6.27 -4.45 17.75
N SER A 104 -5.62 -3.71 18.66
CA SER A 104 -4.58 -2.77 18.30
C SER A 104 -3.47 -2.73 19.36
N SER A 105 -2.30 -2.27 18.95
CA SER A 105 -1.20 -1.90 19.84
C SER A 105 -1.57 -0.73 20.76
N SER A 106 -0.78 -0.47 21.80
CA SER A 106 -0.89 0.73 22.63
C SER A 106 -0.76 2.05 21.87
N LEU A 107 -0.07 2.06 20.72
CA LEU A 107 0.08 3.23 19.85
C LEU A 107 -0.97 3.33 18.72
N GLY A 108 -1.98 2.46 18.73
CA GLY A 108 -3.12 2.53 17.80
C GLY A 108 -2.90 1.89 16.41
N GLN A 109 -1.86 1.08 16.22
CA GLN A 109 -1.75 0.21 15.05
C GLN A 109 -2.76 -0.95 15.16
N ALA A 110 -3.75 -0.96 14.27
CA ALA A 110 -4.73 -2.05 14.22
C ALA A 110 -4.14 -3.33 13.63
N LEU A 111 -4.50 -4.46 14.21
CA LEU A 111 -4.08 -5.80 13.79
C LEU A 111 -5.11 -6.35 12.79
N VAL A 112 -4.77 -6.26 11.50
CA VAL A 112 -5.70 -6.54 10.40
C VAL A 112 -5.07 -7.49 9.38
N PRO A 113 -4.80 -8.75 9.77
CA PRO A 113 -4.03 -9.69 8.96
C PRO A 113 -4.71 -10.01 7.62
N TRP A 114 -6.04 -10.11 7.58
CA TRP A 114 -6.76 -10.35 6.32
C TRP A 114 -6.59 -9.21 5.31
N GLY A 115 -6.23 -8.01 5.77
CA GLY A 115 -5.97 -6.86 4.92
C GLY A 115 -4.69 -7.03 4.09
N LEU A 116 -3.66 -7.67 4.66
CA LEU A 116 -2.45 -8.08 3.92
C LEU A 116 -2.83 -8.98 2.73
N ARG A 117 -3.60 -10.04 2.98
CA ARG A 117 -4.03 -10.97 1.93
C ARG A 117 -4.83 -10.26 0.83
N LYS A 118 -5.75 -9.36 1.20
CA LYS A 118 -6.49 -8.55 0.22
C LYS A 118 -5.58 -7.68 -0.63
N MET A 119 -4.60 -7.03 -0.02
CA MET A 119 -3.64 -6.17 -0.73
C MET A 119 -2.73 -6.98 -1.66
N LEU A 120 -2.20 -8.12 -1.20
CA LEU A 120 -1.42 -9.04 -2.04
C LEU A 120 -2.22 -9.54 -3.24
N LYS A 121 -3.48 -9.93 -3.02
CA LYS A 121 -4.40 -10.34 -4.10
C LYS A 121 -4.65 -9.21 -5.09
N TRP A 122 -4.85 -7.98 -4.61
CA TRP A 122 -5.06 -6.81 -5.44
C TRP A 122 -3.84 -6.54 -6.35
N VAL A 123 -2.62 -6.54 -5.80
CA VAL A 123 -1.37 -6.36 -6.57
C VAL A 123 -1.24 -7.45 -7.63
N ASN A 124 -1.42 -8.72 -7.25
CA ASN A 124 -1.33 -9.88 -8.15
C ASN A 124 -2.38 -9.87 -9.27
N GLN A 125 -3.59 -9.38 -8.99
CA GLN A 125 -4.63 -9.25 -10.01
C GLN A 125 -4.31 -8.12 -11.00
N ARG A 126 -3.82 -6.98 -10.48
CA ARG A 126 -3.58 -5.76 -11.25
C ARG A 126 -2.38 -5.87 -12.19
N TYR A 127 -1.23 -6.26 -11.65
CA TYR A 127 0.03 -6.35 -12.39
C TYR A 127 0.31 -7.76 -12.92
N GLY A 128 -0.61 -8.70 -12.67
CA GLY A 128 -0.45 -10.09 -13.04
C GLY A 128 0.53 -10.84 -12.14
N ARG A 129 0.94 -12.01 -12.64
CA ARG A 129 1.76 -12.99 -11.91
C ARG A 129 3.19 -13.07 -12.45
N THR A 130 3.56 -12.19 -13.37
CA THR A 130 4.86 -12.23 -14.08
C THR A 130 6.02 -11.89 -13.16
N LEU A 131 5.81 -10.95 -12.24
CA LEU A 131 6.81 -10.58 -11.24
C LEU A 131 6.50 -11.23 -9.89
N PRO A 132 7.53 -11.72 -9.17
CA PRO A 132 7.37 -12.17 -7.80
C PRO A 132 7.10 -10.98 -6.88
N ILE A 133 6.26 -11.20 -5.87
CA ILE A 133 5.99 -10.25 -4.81
C ILE A 133 6.82 -10.65 -3.59
N ILE A 134 7.45 -9.67 -2.95
CA ILE A 134 8.18 -9.85 -1.69
C ILE A 134 7.65 -8.82 -0.71
N VAL A 135 7.14 -9.29 0.43
CA VAL A 135 6.83 -8.40 1.56
C VAL A 135 8.14 -8.11 2.26
N THR A 136 8.67 -6.90 2.11
CA THR A 136 9.99 -6.49 2.62
C THR A 136 9.95 -5.93 4.03
N ALA A 137 8.78 -5.51 4.51
CA ALA A 137 8.60 -5.07 5.88
C ALA A 137 7.16 -5.28 6.35
N SER A 138 7.02 -5.89 7.52
CA SER A 138 5.76 -6.04 8.24
C SER A 138 6.05 -6.24 9.73
N GLY A 139 5.19 -5.73 10.61
CA GLY A 139 5.44 -5.77 12.04
C GLY A 139 4.40 -5.00 12.84
N ILE A 140 4.54 -5.02 14.16
CA ILE A 140 3.69 -4.26 15.08
C ILE A 140 4.54 -3.55 16.13
N ASP A 141 4.09 -2.38 16.53
CA ASP A 141 4.68 -1.47 17.51
C ASP A 141 4.38 -1.89 18.96
N ASP A 142 4.65 -3.16 19.28
CA ASP A 142 4.49 -3.73 20.61
C ASP A 142 5.57 -3.22 21.58
N GLN A 143 5.16 -2.66 22.72
CA GLN A 143 6.07 -2.09 23.72
C GLN A 143 6.47 -3.08 24.81
N ALA A 144 6.03 -4.34 24.71
CA ALA A 144 6.39 -5.38 25.66
C ALA A 144 7.91 -5.65 25.64
N SER A 145 8.57 -5.48 26.79
CA SER A 145 9.99 -5.80 26.98
C SER A 145 10.25 -7.27 27.32
N VAL A 146 9.22 -7.98 27.79
CA VAL A 146 9.20 -9.41 28.08
C VAL A 146 7.84 -9.96 27.65
N GLU A 147 7.80 -11.22 27.17
CA GLU A 147 6.57 -11.90 26.75
C GLU A 147 5.69 -11.07 25.77
N ASP A 148 6.23 -10.80 24.59
CA ASP A 148 5.63 -10.00 23.52
C ASP A 148 4.47 -10.72 22.79
N ASN A 149 3.43 -11.07 23.55
CA ASN A 149 2.28 -11.83 23.08
C ASN A 149 1.57 -11.17 21.88
N LEU A 150 1.50 -9.84 21.85
CA LEU A 150 0.91 -9.09 20.73
C LEU A 150 1.76 -9.26 19.47
N ARG A 151 3.09 -9.09 19.57
CA ARG A 151 4.00 -9.34 18.45
C ARG A 151 3.93 -10.79 17.97
N GLN A 152 3.95 -11.77 18.88
CA GLN A 152 3.80 -13.18 18.51
C GLN A 152 2.48 -13.46 17.79
N HIS A 153 1.37 -12.88 18.26
CA HIS A 153 0.07 -12.99 17.61
C HIS A 153 0.06 -12.34 16.22
N TYR A 154 0.67 -11.17 16.08
CA TYR A 154 0.84 -10.49 14.78
C TYR A 154 1.60 -11.38 13.80
N LEU A 155 2.77 -11.88 14.20
CA LEU A 155 3.60 -12.75 13.35
C LEU A 155 2.82 -13.96 12.84
N ARG A 156 2.18 -14.70 13.75
CA ARG A 156 1.40 -15.89 13.40
C ARG A 156 0.26 -15.56 12.44
N SER A 157 -0.52 -14.53 12.75
CA SER A 157 -1.71 -14.18 11.96
C SER A 157 -1.37 -13.62 10.57
N TYR A 158 -0.35 -12.75 10.45
CA TYR A 158 0.06 -12.18 9.16
C TYR A 158 0.76 -13.21 8.28
N ILE A 159 1.63 -14.07 8.83
CA ILE A 159 2.25 -15.17 8.07
C ILE A 159 1.17 -16.13 7.58
N GLN A 160 0.16 -16.44 8.41
CA GLN A 160 -0.94 -17.31 7.99
C GLN A 160 -1.74 -16.71 6.82
N GLU A 161 -2.01 -15.40 6.82
CA GLU A 161 -2.69 -14.74 5.70
C GLU A 161 -1.82 -14.62 4.45
N ALA A 162 -0.50 -14.44 4.61
CA ALA A 162 0.46 -14.52 3.51
C ALA A 162 0.49 -15.92 2.86
N LEU A 163 0.52 -16.98 3.68
CA LEU A 163 0.48 -18.37 3.22
C LEU A 163 -0.85 -18.69 2.53
N LYS A 164 -1.98 -18.17 3.03
CA LYS A 164 -3.28 -18.28 2.34
C LYS A 164 -3.27 -17.55 1.00
N ALA A 165 -2.65 -16.36 0.91
CA ALA A 165 -2.51 -15.65 -0.36
C ALA A 165 -1.72 -16.50 -1.38
N TYR A 166 -0.63 -17.12 -0.96
CA TYR A 166 0.17 -18.01 -1.80
C TYR A 166 -0.58 -19.29 -2.21
N HIS A 167 -1.05 -20.08 -1.24
CA HIS A 167 -1.62 -21.40 -1.49
C HIS A 167 -3.06 -21.37 -2.04
N LEU A 168 -3.89 -20.43 -1.58
CA LEU A 168 -5.33 -20.41 -1.89
C LEU A 168 -5.68 -19.40 -2.97
N ASP A 169 -5.01 -18.24 -3.01
CA ASP A 169 -5.30 -17.20 -4.01
C ASP A 169 -4.33 -17.23 -5.20
N GLY A 170 -3.30 -18.07 -5.17
CA GLY A 170 -2.31 -18.20 -6.23
C GLY A 170 -1.47 -16.94 -6.42
N VAL A 171 -1.28 -16.14 -5.36
CA VAL A 171 -0.39 -14.97 -5.39
C VAL A 171 1.05 -15.44 -5.61
N ASN A 172 1.77 -14.78 -6.51
CA ASN A 172 3.18 -15.06 -6.77
C ASN A 172 4.11 -14.52 -5.65
N LEU A 173 3.86 -14.93 -4.41
CA LEU A 173 4.58 -14.48 -3.22
C LEU A 173 5.86 -15.30 -3.02
N HIS A 174 7.01 -14.64 -2.97
CA HIS A 174 8.33 -15.29 -2.89
C HIS A 174 9.08 -15.01 -1.59
N GLY A 175 8.62 -14.05 -0.78
CA GLY A 175 9.29 -13.73 0.47
C GLY A 175 8.42 -12.90 1.40
N PHE A 176 8.67 -13.07 2.70
CA PHE A 176 8.03 -12.31 3.76
C PHE A 176 9.06 -11.98 4.84
N TYR A 177 9.38 -10.71 4.96
CA TYR A 177 10.37 -10.19 5.90
C TYR A 177 9.69 -9.39 6.98
N MET A 178 9.98 -9.79 8.22
CA MET A 178 9.50 -9.07 9.39
C MET A 178 10.41 -7.89 9.70
N TRP A 179 9.79 -6.77 10.01
CA TRP A 179 10.43 -5.56 10.49
C TRP A 179 10.23 -5.52 12.02
N LYS A 180 11.28 -5.78 12.81
CA LYS A 180 12.65 -6.06 12.38
C LYS A 180 13.46 -6.90 13.35
N LEU A 181 14.67 -7.29 12.95
CA LEU A 181 15.50 -8.17 13.77
C LEU A 181 15.90 -7.55 15.12
N GLN A 182 16.22 -6.25 15.19
CA GLN A 182 16.77 -5.62 16.41
C GLN A 182 16.10 -4.27 16.75
N ASP A 183 15.87 -4.02 18.03
CA ASP A 183 15.25 -2.82 18.57
C ASP A 183 16.14 -1.58 18.47
N ARG A 184 17.47 -1.75 18.44
CA ARG A 184 18.45 -0.63 18.44
C ARG A 184 18.14 0.50 17.45
N HIS A 185 17.62 0.15 16.28
CA HIS A 185 17.35 1.12 15.21
C HIS A 185 15.85 1.44 15.04
N ALA A 186 14.94 0.72 15.71
CA ALA A 186 13.48 0.97 15.73
C ALA A 186 12.91 0.24 16.95
N PRO A 187 12.95 0.90 18.12
CA PRO A 187 12.71 0.26 19.41
C PRO A 187 11.31 -0.30 19.64
N LEU A 188 10.37 -0.03 18.72
CA LEU A 188 8.98 -0.44 18.83
C LEU A 188 8.69 -1.72 18.03
N PHE A 189 9.52 -2.04 17.04
CA PHE A 189 9.25 -3.07 16.04
C PHE A 189 10.23 -4.24 16.08
N GLY A 190 11.33 -4.14 16.83
CA GLY A 190 12.35 -5.17 16.85
C GLY A 190 11.90 -6.45 17.57
N PHE A 191 12.68 -7.51 17.36
CA PHE A 191 12.53 -8.78 18.07
C PHE A 191 13.44 -8.90 19.29
N PHE A 192 14.55 -8.15 19.31
CA PHE A 192 15.63 -8.26 20.29
C PHE A 192 16.29 -6.91 20.56
#